data_AF-A0A7V5WM83-F1
#
_entry.id   AF-A0A7V5WM83-F1
#
_cell.length_a   1.000
_cell.length_b   1.000
_cell.length_c   1.000
_cell.angle_alpha   90.00
_cell.angle_beta   90.00
_cell.angle_gamma   90.00
#
_symmetry.space_group_name_H-M   'P 1'
#
loop_
_entity.id
_entity.type
_entity.pdbx_description
1 polymer ?
#
loop_
_entity_poly.entity_id
_entity_poly.type
_entity_poly.pdbx_seq_one_letter_code
_entity_poly.pdbx_strand_id
1 'polypeptide(L)'
;MQRTKEQLQEMTHDELVARVLEMQDILKEGLAVRDQLHVILNNLLLVKANEVERYAELDQDGLDEDGLELKRAWALARRAVSNPYGLTKL
;
A
#
# COMPACT_ATOMS: atom_id res chain seq x y z
N MET A 1 -4.05 21.25 -4.05
CA MET A 1 -2.91 21.98 -4.65
C MET A 1 -1.84 22.17 -3.59
N GLN A 2 -0.58 21.91 -3.93
CA GLN A 2 0.56 22.12 -3.03
C GLN A 2 1.01 23.59 -3.15
N ARG A 3 1.13 24.30 -2.03
CA ARG A 3 1.59 25.71 -2.00
C ARG A 3 3.10 25.79 -2.15
N THR A 4 3.60 26.87 -2.75
CA THR A 4 5.04 27.13 -2.87
C THR A 4 5.65 27.58 -1.55
N LYS A 5 6.98 27.55 -1.46
CA LYS A 5 7.71 28.01 -0.27
C LYS A 5 7.43 29.48 0.05
N GLU A 6 7.34 30.35 -0.96
CA GLU A 6 7.03 31.78 -0.76
C GLU A 6 5.63 31.96 -0.16
N GLN A 7 4.64 31.21 -0.66
CA GLN A 7 3.27 31.24 -0.14
C GLN A 7 3.16 30.78 1.31
N LEU A 8 4.05 29.91 1.79
CA LEU A 8 4.09 29.50 3.20
C LEU A 8 4.76 30.56 4.09
N GLN A 9 5.70 31.34 3.55
CA GLN A 9 6.39 32.39 4.31
C GLN A 9 5.53 33.63 4.54
N GLU A 10 4.52 33.85 3.69
CA GLU A 10 3.53 34.94 3.83
C GLU A 10 2.41 34.61 4.83
N MET A 11 2.27 33.35 5.24
CA MET A 11 1.26 32.93 6.20
C MET A 11 1.66 33.31 7.63
N THR A 12 0.67 33.64 8.45
CA THR A 12 0.84 33.82 9.88
C THR A 12 1.16 32.49 10.58
N HIS A 13 1.70 32.56 11.79
CA HIS A 13 1.99 31.37 12.59
C HIS A 13 0.73 30.51 12.81
N ASP A 14 -0.41 31.12 13.12
CA ASP A 14 -1.66 30.41 13.38
C ASP A 14 -2.19 29.70 12.14
N GLU A 15 -2.07 30.31 10.96
CA GLU A 15 -2.44 29.67 9.69
C GLU A 15 -1.52 28.49 9.35
N LEU A 16 -0.22 28.60 9.66
CA LEU A 16 0.73 27.50 9.49
C LEU A 16 0.42 26.35 10.43
N VAL A 17 0.11 26.63 11.70
CA VAL A 17 -0.29 25.61 12.69
C VAL A 17 -1.57 24.91 12.24
N ALA A 18 -2.61 25.66 11.88
CA ALA A 18 -3.87 25.09 11.38
C ALA A 18 -3.65 24.19 10.17
N ARG A 19 -2.77 24.59 9.25
CA ARG A 19 -2.43 23.81 8.07
C ARG A 19 -1.68 22.52 8.41
N VAL A 20 -0.75 22.55 9.36
CA VAL A 20 -0.05 21.35 9.82
C VAL A 20 -1.03 20.35 10.44
N LEU A 21 -1.97 20.83 11.26
CA LEU A 21 -2.99 19.98 11.86
C LEU A 21 -3.88 19.32 10.80
N GLU A 22 -4.34 20.07 9.80
CA GLU A 22 -5.10 19.52 8.67
C GLU A 22 -4.31 18.43 7.92
N MET A 23 -3.03 18.68 7.62
CA MET A 23 -2.18 17.69 6.95
C MET A 23 -1.96 16.44 7.82
N GLN A 24 -1.85 16.61 9.15
CA GLN A 24 -1.73 15.48 10.07
C GLN A 24 -3.02 14.65 10.10
N ASP A 25 -4.19 15.28 10.04
CA ASP A 25 -5.46 14.55 10.03
C ASP A 25 -5.65 13.79 8.71
N ILE A 26 -5.37 14.41 7.57
CA ILE A 26 -5.36 13.72 6.26
C ILE A 26 -4.37 12.54 6.29
N LEU A 27 -3.19 12.71 6.90
CA LEU A 27 -2.22 11.63 7.02
C LEU A 27 -2.78 10.49 7.89
N LYS A 28 -3.41 10.78 9.03
CA LYS A 28 -4.04 9.76 9.89
C LYS A 28 -5.12 8.99 9.14
N GLU A 29 -5.97 9.68 8.39
CA GLU A 29 -7.00 9.05 7.54
C GLU A 29 -6.37 8.11 6.50
N GLY A 30 -5.33 8.57 5.81
CA GLY A 30 -4.59 7.75 4.84
C GLY A 30 -3.95 6.51 5.46
N LEU A 31 -3.38 6.63 6.67
CA LEU A 31 -2.83 5.50 7.41
C LEU A 31 -3.93 4.51 7.82
N ALA A 32 -5.09 5.00 8.27
CA ALA A 32 -6.23 4.15 8.62
C ALA A 32 -6.75 3.37 7.41
N VAL A 33 -6.87 4.01 6.24
CA VAL A 33 -7.25 3.34 4.99
C VAL A 33 -6.23 2.27 4.60
N ARG A 34 -4.93 2.57 4.69
CA ARG A 34 -3.88 1.59 4.42
C ARG A 34 -3.99 0.36 5.33
N ASP A 35 -4.21 0.58 6.63
CA ASP A 35 -4.33 -0.51 7.60
C ASP A 35 -5.58 -1.37 7.30
N GLN A 36 -6.70 -0.76 6.89
CA GLN A 36 -7.88 -1.49 6.42
C GLN A 36 -7.60 -2.31 5.15
N LEU A 37 -6.91 -1.74 4.16
CA LEU A 37 -6.54 -2.44 2.93
C LEU A 37 -5.60 -3.61 3.21
N HIS A 38 -4.68 -3.47 4.16
CA HIS A 38 -3.81 -4.57 4.60
C HIS A 38 -4.63 -5.74 5.17
N VAL A 39 -5.60 -5.46 6.05
CA VAL A 39 -6.49 -6.49 6.61
C VAL A 39 -7.30 -7.17 5.51
N ILE A 40 -7.89 -6.39 4.59
CA ILE A 40 -8.67 -6.93 3.47
C ILE A 40 -7.80 -7.84 2.58
N LEU A 41 -6.59 -7.40 2.21
CA LEU A 41 -5.69 -8.17 1.38
C LEU A 41 -5.21 -9.44 2.07
N ASN A 42 -4.90 -9.36 3.37
CA ASN A 42 -4.53 -10.53 4.16
C ASN A 42 -5.68 -11.55 4.23
N ASN A 43 -6.91 -11.09 4.46
CA ASN A 43 -8.08 -11.97 4.45
C ASN A 43 -8.32 -12.59 3.07
N LEU A 44 -8.14 -11.82 1.99
CA LEU A 44 -8.23 -12.34 0.62
C LEU A 44 -7.21 -13.46 0.39
N LEU A 45 -5.95 -13.25 0.80
CA LEU A 45 -4.89 -14.27 0.70
C LEU A 45 -5.21 -15.53 1.51
N LEU A 46 -5.80 -15.38 2.70
CA LEU A 46 -6.23 -16.52 3.52
C LEU A 46 -7.37 -17.31 2.85
N VAL A 47 -8.39 -16.62 2.35
CA VAL A 47 -9.51 -17.24 1.62
C VAL A 47 -9.02 -17.94 0.35
N LYS A 48 -7.99 -17.38 -0.29
CA LYS A 48 -7.38 -17.91 -1.52
C LYS A 48 -6.12 -18.74 -1.28
N ALA A 49 -5.88 -19.22 -0.05
CA ALA A 49 -4.62 -19.87 0.31
C ALA A 49 -4.21 -21.00 -0.65
N ASN A 50 -5.13 -21.90 -1.00
CA ASN A 50 -4.85 -23.01 -1.93
C ASN A 50 -4.43 -22.53 -3.33
N GLU A 51 -5.04 -21.44 -3.82
CA GLU A 51 -4.73 -20.87 -5.14
C GLU A 51 -3.36 -20.18 -5.10
N VAL A 52 -3.11 -19.43 -4.03
CA VAL A 52 -1.85 -18.74 -3.78
C VAL A 52 -0.69 -19.74 -3.64
N GLU A 53 -0.88 -20.84 -2.92
CA GLU A 53 0.09 -21.93 -2.77
C GLU A 53 0.35 -22.64 -4.09
N ARG A 54 -0.71 -23.01 -4.82
CA ARG A 54 -0.60 -23.60 -6.16
C ARG A 54 0.25 -22.72 -7.08
N TYR A 55 -0.05 -21.44 -7.19
CA TYR A 55 0.73 -20.52 -8.04
C TYR A 55 2.15 -20.28 -7.49
N ALA A 56 2.40 -20.42 -6.19
CA ALA A 56 3.76 -20.35 -5.65
C ALA A 56 4.62 -21.52 -6.13
N GLU A 57 4.06 -22.72 -6.21
CA GLU A 57 4.75 -23.97 -6.56
C GLU A 57 4.90 -24.20 -8.07
N LEU A 58 4.02 -23.65 -8.91
CA LEU A 58 4.08 -23.85 -10.37
C LEU A 58 5.35 -23.28 -11.00
N ASP A 59 6.02 -24.05 -11.85
CA ASP A 59 7.13 -23.53 -12.67
C ASP A 59 6.61 -22.56 -13.74
N GLN A 60 7.43 -21.55 -14.05
CA GLN A 60 7.05 -20.50 -15.02
C GLN A 60 6.98 -21.04 -16.45
N ASP A 61 7.77 -22.06 -16.77
CA ASP A 61 7.88 -22.62 -18.13
C ASP A 61 6.60 -23.31 -18.62
N GLY A 62 5.69 -23.64 -17.70
CA GLY A 62 4.40 -24.29 -18.01
C GLY A 62 3.19 -23.37 -17.96
N LEU A 63 3.37 -22.07 -17.74
CA LEU A 63 2.29 -21.09 -17.63
C LEU A 63 2.11 -20.31 -18.94
N ASP A 64 0.86 -20.06 -19.29
CA ASP A 64 0.50 -19.06 -20.29
C ASP A 64 0.66 -17.63 -19.73
N GLU A 65 0.42 -16.62 -20.57
CA GLU A 65 0.60 -15.21 -20.21
C GLU A 65 -0.24 -14.82 -18.98
N ASP A 66 -1.53 -15.18 -18.98
CA ASP A 66 -2.45 -14.94 -17.86
C ASP A 66 -1.98 -15.66 -16.58
N GLY A 67 -1.49 -16.90 -16.70
CA GLY A 67 -0.94 -17.66 -15.58
C GLY A 67 0.31 -17.03 -14.97
N LEU A 68 1.18 -16.44 -15.80
CA LEU A 68 2.35 -15.69 -15.33
C LEU A 68 1.95 -14.39 -14.63
N GLU A 69 0.96 -13.67 -15.15
CA GLU A 69 0.42 -12.48 -14.49
C GLU A 69 -0.19 -12.80 -13.13
N LEU A 70 -0.99 -13.86 -13.04
CA LEU A 70 -1.57 -14.33 -11.78
C LEU A 70 -0.50 -14.75 -10.78
N LYS A 71 0.53 -15.49 -11.20
CA LYS A 71 1.66 -15.85 -10.33
C LYS A 71 2.37 -14.62 -9.78
N ARG A 72 2.61 -13.61 -10.62
CA ARG A 72 3.22 -12.33 -10.20
C ARG A 72 2.32 -11.56 -9.25
N ALA A 73 1.03 -11.46 -9.54
CA ALA A 73 0.05 -10.77 -8.71
C ALA A 73 -0.02 -11.38 -7.30
N TRP A 74 -0.06 -12.71 -7.19
CA TRP A 74 -0.04 -13.39 -5.89
C TRP A 74 1.25 -13.17 -5.12
N ALA A 75 2.40 -13.21 -5.80
CA ALA A 75 3.68 -12.92 -5.16
C ALA A 75 3.74 -11.47 -4.63
N LEU A 76 3.27 -10.49 -5.41
CA LEU A 76 3.19 -9.09 -5.00
C LEU A 76 2.24 -8.89 -3.82
N ALA A 77 1.06 -9.53 -3.85
CA ALA A 77 0.09 -9.46 -2.77
C ALA A 77 0.65 -10.00 -1.45
N ARG A 78 1.27 -11.19 -1.47
CA ARG A 78 1.95 -11.76 -0.28
C ARG A 78 3.04 -10.86 0.26
N ARG A 79 3.78 -10.21 -0.64
CA ARG A 79 4.84 -9.28 -0.28
C ARG A 79 4.30 -8.00 0.36
N ALA A 80 3.22 -7.44 -0.19
CA ALA A 80 2.56 -6.27 0.39
C ALA A 80 2.06 -6.55 1.82
N VAL A 81 1.52 -7.75 2.06
CA VAL A 81 1.04 -8.15 3.39
C VAL A 81 2.18 -8.40 4.39
N SER A 82 3.31 -8.97 3.94
CA SER A 82 4.48 -9.22 4.80
C SER A 82 5.33 -7.97 5.09
N ASN A 83 5.15 -6.89 4.33
CA ASN A 83 5.81 -5.61 4.55
C ASN A 83 4.81 -4.43 4.49
N PRO A 84 3.85 -4.35 5.42
CA PRO A 84 2.74 -3.38 5.39
C PRO A 84 3.17 -1.92 5.42
N TYR A 85 4.32 -1.64 6.02
CA TYR A 85 4.85 -0.29 6.21
C TYR A 85 6.05 0.01 5.30
N GLY A 86 6.44 -0.91 4.42
CA GLY A 86 7.58 -0.72 3.52
C GLY A 86 8.94 -0.57 4.23
N LEU A 87 9.04 -1.00 5.50
CA LEU A 87 10.22 -0.79 6.34
C LEU A 87 11.39 -1.71 5.97
N THR A 88 11.09 -2.85 5.36
CA THR A 88 12.12 -3.75 4.82
C THR A 88 12.45 -3.32 3.39
N LYS A 89 13.71 -2.96 3.13
CA LYS A 89 14.20 -2.70 1.77
C LYS A 89 14.26 -4.00 0.97
N LEU A 90 13.97 -3.82 -0.32
CA LEU A 90 14.04 -4.83 -1.38
C LEU A 90 15.45 -5.29 -1.68
#